data_AF-A0A8T5TSH1-F1
#
_entry.id   AF-A0A8T5TSH1-F1
#
_cell.length_a   1.000
_cell.length_b   1.000
_cell.length_c   1.000
_cell.angle_alpha   90.00
_cell.angle_beta   90.00
_cell.angle_gamma   90.00
#
_symmetry.space_group_name_H-M   'P 1'
#
loop_
_entity.id
_entity.type
_entity.pdbx_description
1 polymer ?
#
loop_
_entity_poly.entity_id
_entity_poly.type
_entity_poly.pdbx_seq_one_letter_code
_entity_poly.pdbx_strand_id
1 'polypeptide(L)'
;IIDEILDSEAAGFTNINIGLEKGLKELNKIKEKTRHKFGILITDGNYNRGENPIDLAKKYPKLHVIGIPADNDPERGIDTCREIARVGQGKFFAVNDYKEIPRALIELLSQV
;
A
#
# COMPACT_ATOMS: atom_id res chain seq x y z
N ILE A 1 -5.68 -17.94 -1.87
CA ILE A 1 -5.20 -17.02 -0.81
C ILE A 1 -5.07 -15.58 -1.29
N ILE A 2 -4.13 -15.19 -2.19
CA ILE A 2 -4.05 -13.78 -2.63
C ILE A 2 -5.33 -13.37 -3.37
N ASP A 3 -5.79 -14.19 -4.32
CA ASP A 3 -7.01 -13.91 -5.09
C ASP A 3 -8.25 -13.86 -4.18
N GLU A 4 -8.39 -14.79 -3.22
CA GLU A 4 -9.50 -14.79 -2.25
C GLU A 4 -9.50 -13.58 -1.30
N ILE A 5 -8.34 -13.02 -0.97
CA ILE A 5 -8.23 -11.79 -0.14
C ILE A 5 -8.64 -10.56 -0.97
N LEU A 6 -8.33 -10.56 -2.27
CA LEU A 6 -8.65 -9.48 -3.20
C LEU A 6 -10.13 -9.52 -3.65
N ASP A 7 -10.76 -10.70 -3.67
CA ASP A 7 -12.17 -10.90 -4.03
C ASP A 7 -13.16 -10.54 -2.89
N SER A 8 -12.67 -10.12 -1.72
CA SER A 8 -13.53 -9.69 -0.62
C SER A 8 -14.19 -8.34 -0.94
N GLU A 9 -15.53 -8.28 -0.96
CA GLU A 9 -16.28 -7.03 -1.16
C GLU A 9 -15.88 -5.96 -0.13
N ALA A 10 -15.34 -4.85 -0.63
CA ALA A 10 -14.99 -3.70 0.19
C ALA A 10 -16.26 -2.93 0.56
N ALA A 11 -16.73 -3.09 1.80
CA ALA A 11 -17.88 -2.35 2.31
C ALA A 11 -17.53 -0.86 2.60
N GLY A 12 -17.40 -0.05 1.55
CA GLY A 12 -17.64 1.39 1.54
C GLY A 12 -16.76 2.34 2.37
N PHE A 13 -15.69 1.86 3.03
CA PHE A 13 -14.82 2.72 3.83
C PHE A 13 -13.33 2.41 3.61
N THR A 14 -12.56 3.43 3.22
CA THR A 14 -11.10 3.30 3.04
C THR A 14 -10.38 4.04 4.17
N ASN A 15 -9.92 3.29 5.17
CA ASN A 15 -9.06 3.78 6.26
C ASN A 15 -7.64 3.24 6.08
N ILE A 16 -6.87 3.91 5.23
CA ILE A 16 -5.47 3.55 4.93
C ILE A 16 -4.62 3.56 6.22
N ASN A 17 -4.91 4.49 7.14
CA ASN A 17 -4.18 4.67 8.38
C ASN A 17 -4.17 3.40 9.25
N ILE A 18 -5.33 2.77 9.48
CA ILE A 18 -5.43 1.52 10.27
C ILE A 18 -4.63 0.39 9.61
N GLY A 19 -4.66 0.31 8.27
CA GLY A 19 -3.88 -0.69 7.51
C GLY A 19 -2.39 -0.51 7.73
N LEU A 20 -1.90 0.74 7.63
CA LEU A 20 -0.50 1.09 7.89
C LEU A 20 -0.10 0.86 9.35
N GLU A 21 -0.94 1.19 10.32
CA GLU A 21 -0.64 0.98 11.73
C GLU A 21 -0.46 -0.51 12.04
N LYS A 22 -1.42 -1.34 11.60
CA LYS A 22 -1.37 -2.80 11.79
C LYS A 22 -0.18 -3.41 11.06
N GLY A 23 0.06 -3.02 9.81
CA GLY A 23 1.20 -3.51 9.03
C GLY A 23 2.54 -3.18 9.68
N LEU A 24 2.71 -1.94 10.15
CA LEU A 24 3.92 -1.51 10.85
C LEU A 24 4.12 -2.28 12.16
N LYS A 25 3.03 -2.52 12.91
CA LYS A 25 3.06 -3.33 14.13
C LYS A 25 3.55 -4.75 13.87
N GLU A 26 3.06 -5.41 12.81
CA GLU A 26 3.53 -6.75 12.44
C GLU A 26 5.00 -6.73 11.96
N LEU A 27 5.36 -5.75 11.14
CA LEU A 27 6.74 -5.58 10.64
C LEU A 27 7.75 -5.42 11.80
N ASN A 28 7.36 -4.69 12.85
CA ASN A 28 8.17 -4.47 14.04
C ASN A 28 8.33 -5.71 14.93
N LYS A 29 7.48 -6.74 14.80
CA LYS A 29 7.64 -8.01 15.53
C LYS A 29 8.79 -8.86 15.00
N ILE A 30 9.22 -8.63 13.76
CA ILE A 30 10.32 -9.39 13.15
C ILE A 30 11.60 -9.04 13.90
N LYS A 31 12.15 -9.99 14.66
CA LYS A 31 13.31 -9.76 15.55
C LYS A 31 14.65 -9.71 14.82
N GLU A 32 14.73 -10.34 13.65
CA GLU A 32 15.98 -10.39 12.88
C GLU A 32 16.33 -9.00 12.31
N LYS A 33 17.61 -8.63 12.32
CA LYS A 33 18.12 -7.48 11.56
C LYS A 33 18.20 -7.81 10.05
N THR A 34 17.19 -8.49 9.52
CA THR A 34 17.11 -8.78 8.10
C THR A 34 17.08 -7.45 7.33
N ARG A 35 18.06 -7.28 6.44
CA ARG A 35 18.32 -6.04 5.69
C ARG A 35 17.21 -5.63 4.72
N HIS A 36 16.14 -6.40 4.62
CA HIS A 36 15.14 -6.30 3.55
C HIS A 36 13.69 -6.34 4.08
N LYS A 37 13.42 -5.76 5.26
CA LYS A 37 12.03 -5.59 5.72
C LYS A 37 11.37 -4.45 4.96
N PHE A 38 10.23 -4.73 4.36
CA PHE A 38 9.41 -3.72 3.70
C PHE A 38 7.92 -4.05 3.85
N GLY A 39 7.09 -3.03 3.71
CA GLY A 39 5.66 -3.18 3.49
C GLY A 39 5.30 -3.00 2.02
N ILE A 40 4.19 -3.58 1.59
CA ILE A 40 3.52 -3.27 0.33
C ILE A 40 2.09 -2.87 0.68
N LEU A 41 1.69 -1.66 0.29
CA LEU A 41 0.32 -1.17 0.40
C LEU A 41 -0.36 -1.26 -0.96
N ILE A 42 -1.57 -1.81 -1.02
CA ILE A 42 -2.39 -1.87 -2.22
C ILE A 42 -3.66 -1.04 -1.94
N THR A 43 -3.86 0.06 -2.66
CA THR A 43 -4.97 1.00 -2.38
C THR A 43 -5.21 1.92 -3.58
N ASP A 44 -6.42 2.45 -3.70
CA ASP A 44 -6.79 3.51 -4.65
C ASP A 44 -6.30 4.89 -4.18
N GLY A 45 -5.77 4.98 -2.96
CA GLY A 45 -5.18 6.18 -2.37
C GLY A 45 -6.20 7.17 -1.83
N ASN A 46 -7.49 6.94 -2.07
CA ASN A 46 -8.55 7.71 -1.46
C ASN A 46 -8.74 7.26 -0.01
N TYR A 47 -8.77 8.23 0.90
CA TYR A 47 -9.08 7.97 2.30
C TYR A 47 -10.06 9.03 2.81
N ASN A 48 -11.11 8.59 3.48
CA ASN A 48 -12.18 9.44 4.01
C ASN A 48 -12.33 9.35 5.55
N ARG A 49 -11.49 8.51 6.18
CA ARG A 49 -11.45 8.23 7.62
C ARG A 49 -10.01 7.99 8.06
N GLY A 50 -9.72 8.33 9.32
CA GLY A 50 -8.39 8.23 9.91
C GLY A 50 -7.55 9.49 9.74
N GLU A 51 -6.36 9.49 10.33
CA GLU A 51 -5.39 10.59 10.18
C GLU A 51 -4.63 10.46 8.86
N ASN A 52 -3.85 11.48 8.52
CA ASN A 52 -3.04 11.50 7.30
C ASN A 52 -2.13 10.25 7.20
N PRO A 53 -2.29 9.38 6.18
CA PRO A 53 -1.50 8.15 6.05
C PRO A 53 0.00 8.40 5.86
N ILE A 54 0.37 9.61 5.40
CA ILE A 54 1.77 10.02 5.20
C ILE A 54 2.58 9.95 6.50
N ASP A 55 2.00 10.23 7.66
CA ASP A 55 2.73 10.25 8.93
C ASP A 55 3.08 8.86 9.45
N LEU A 56 2.26 7.85 9.15
CA LEU A 56 2.60 6.45 9.40
C LEU A 56 3.56 5.90 8.35
N ALA A 57 3.38 6.27 7.07
CA ALA A 57 4.23 5.82 5.98
C ALA A 57 5.72 6.13 6.22
N LYS A 58 6.03 7.32 6.76
CA LYS A 58 7.40 7.73 7.16
C LYS A 58 8.07 6.80 8.17
N LYS A 59 7.30 6.03 8.95
CA LYS A 59 7.81 5.15 10.01
C LYS A 59 8.22 3.78 9.48
N TYR A 60 7.87 3.45 8.25
CA TYR A 60 8.29 2.19 7.64
C TYR A 60 9.78 2.25 7.26
N PRO A 61 10.53 1.14 7.40
CA PRO A 61 11.90 1.05 6.88
C PRO A 61 11.92 1.14 5.35
N LYS A 62 10.91 0.57 4.70
CA LYS A 62 10.60 0.72 3.28
C LYS A 62 9.12 0.37 3.07
N LEU A 63 8.40 1.17 2.30
CA LEU A 63 6.99 0.96 1.98
C LEU A 63 6.74 1.20 0.50
N HIS A 64 6.46 0.12 -0.21
CA HIS A 64 6.03 0.18 -1.60
C HIS A 64 4.52 0.37 -1.68
N VAL A 65 4.04 0.95 -2.77
CA VAL A 65 2.61 1.15 -3.02
C VAL A 65 2.25 0.67 -4.41
N ILE A 66 1.21 -0.15 -4.50
CA ILE A 66 0.52 -0.49 -5.75
C ILE A 66 -0.79 0.30 -5.74
N GLY A 67 -0.87 1.31 -6.61
CA GLY A 67 -2.05 2.14 -6.80
C GLY A 67 -3.03 1.47 -7.75
N ILE A 68 -4.24 1.19 -7.28
CA ILE A 68 -5.35 0.66 -8.09
C ILE A 68 -6.22 1.83 -8.61
N PRO A 69 -6.96 1.64 -9.72
CA PRO A 69 -7.86 2.68 -10.21
C PRO A 69 -8.93 3.01 -9.16
N ALA A 70 -9.15 4.31 -8.93
CA ALA A 70 -10.23 4.78 -8.09
C ALA A 70 -11.46 5.12 -8.92
N ASP A 71 -12.65 4.77 -8.42
CA ASP A 71 -13.92 5.16 -9.07
C ASP A 71 -14.19 6.68 -8.92
N ASN A 72 -13.66 7.30 -7.87
CA ASN A 72 -13.83 8.72 -7.57
C ASN A 72 -12.47 9.40 -7.40
N ASP A 73 -12.31 10.60 -7.94
CA ASP A 73 -11.09 11.43 -7.79
C ASP A 73 -9.76 10.67 -8.02
N PRO A 74 -9.60 10.03 -9.20
CA PRO A 74 -8.47 9.14 -9.46
C PRO A 74 -7.11 9.86 -9.45
N GLU A 75 -7.07 11.13 -9.82
CA GLU A 75 -5.83 11.94 -9.77
C GLU A 75 -5.35 12.10 -8.33
N ARG A 76 -6.24 12.50 -7.42
CA ARG A 76 -5.91 12.67 -6.01
C ARG A 76 -5.51 11.36 -5.33
N GLY A 77 -6.21 10.27 -5.64
CA GLY A 77 -5.89 8.94 -5.14
C GLY A 77 -4.47 8.52 -5.55
N ILE A 78 -4.15 8.63 -6.85
CA ILE A 78 -2.83 8.32 -7.39
C ILE A 78 -1.74 9.20 -6.76
N ASP A 79 -1.99 10.50 -6.60
CA ASP A 79 -1.04 11.41 -5.97
C ASP A 79 -0.76 11.03 -4.51
N THR A 80 -1.80 10.63 -3.78
CA THR A 80 -1.68 10.12 -2.41
C THR A 80 -0.84 8.84 -2.37
N CYS A 81 -1.10 7.89 -3.27
CA CYS A 81 -0.31 6.65 -3.38
C CYS A 81 1.17 6.93 -3.66
N ARG A 82 1.43 7.85 -4.61
CA ARG A 82 2.79 8.24 -4.97
C ARG A 82 3.52 8.88 -3.79
N GLU A 83 2.84 9.74 -3.03
CA GLU A 83 3.40 10.40 -1.86
C GLU A 83 3.68 9.41 -0.72
N ILE A 84 2.78 8.47 -0.45
CA ILE A 84 2.99 7.39 0.53
C ILE A 84 4.25 6.59 0.20
N ALA A 85 4.40 6.14 -1.05
CA ALA A 85 5.58 5.40 -1.50
C ALA A 85 6.85 6.23 -1.34
N ARG A 86 6.80 7.51 -1.69
CA ARG A 86 7.93 8.44 -1.62
C ARG A 86 8.41 8.62 -0.19
N VAL A 87 7.53 8.97 0.75
CA VAL A 87 7.91 9.16 2.16
C VAL A 87 8.28 7.84 2.84
N GLY A 88 7.71 6.74 2.37
CA GLY A 88 8.05 5.38 2.75
C GLY A 88 9.33 4.83 2.11
N GLN A 89 10.04 5.63 1.31
CA GLN A 89 11.30 5.24 0.64
C GLN A 89 11.17 3.96 -0.23
N GLY A 90 9.97 3.71 -0.75
CA GLY A 90 9.66 2.58 -1.60
C GLY A 90 9.39 2.99 -3.04
N LYS A 91 8.86 2.01 -3.80
CA LYS A 91 8.47 2.18 -5.20
C LYS A 91 6.96 2.32 -5.30
N PHE A 92 6.52 3.11 -6.26
CA PHE A 92 5.12 3.23 -6.64
C PHE A 92 4.90 2.52 -7.98
N PHE A 93 3.87 1.67 -8.04
CA PHE A 93 3.39 1.03 -9.27
C PHE A 93 1.91 1.38 -9.43
N ALA A 94 1.51 1.94 -10.56
CA ALA A 94 0.11 2.14 -10.89
C ALA A 94 -0.37 0.97 -11.75
N VAL A 95 -1.55 0.43 -11.43
CA VAL A 95 -2.26 -0.54 -12.26
C VAL A 95 -3.56 0.07 -12.77
N ASN A 96 -4.03 -0.40 -13.92
CA ASN A 96 -5.28 0.08 -14.52
C ASN A 96 -6.47 -0.83 -14.21
N ASP A 97 -6.21 -2.05 -13.72
CA ASP A 97 -7.22 -3.06 -13.36
C ASP A 97 -6.70 -3.88 -12.16
N TYR A 98 -7.61 -4.29 -11.27
CA TYR A 98 -7.31 -5.18 -10.14
C TYR A 98 -6.64 -6.48 -10.57
N LYS A 99 -6.94 -6.98 -11.77
CA LYS A 99 -6.33 -8.19 -12.36
C LYS A 99 -4.83 -8.04 -12.65
N GLU A 100 -4.32 -6.81 -12.70
CA GLU A 100 -2.89 -6.53 -12.91
C GLU A 100 -2.10 -6.57 -11.59
N ILE A 101 -2.76 -6.54 -10.43
CA ILE A 101 -2.12 -6.54 -9.10
C ILE A 101 -1.16 -7.73 -8.93
N PRO A 102 -1.53 -9.00 -9.27
CA PRO A 102 -0.60 -10.12 -9.12
C PRO A 102 0.69 -9.93 -9.93
N ARG A 103 0.57 -9.39 -11.16
CA ARG A 103 1.71 -9.11 -12.03
C ARG A 103 2.58 -7.99 -11.45
N ALA A 104 1.97 -6.89 -11.03
CA ALA A 104 2.68 -5.76 -10.42
C ALA A 104 3.41 -6.18 -9.14
N LEU A 105 2.81 -7.06 -8.35
CA LEU A 105 3.42 -7.62 -7.14
C LEU A 105 4.66 -8.46 -7.48
N ILE A 106 4.58 -9.35 -8.46
CA ILE A 106 5.72 -10.16 -8.92
C ILE A 106 6.85 -9.26 -9.43
N GLU A 107 6.52 -8.25 -10.24
CA GLU A 107 7.49 -7.30 -10.76
C GLU A 107 8.18 -6.53 -9.62
N LEU A 108 7.42 -6.02 -8.65
CA LEU A 108 7.97 -5.34 -7.49
C LEU A 108 8.91 -6.26 -6.70
N LEU A 109 8.47 -7.49 -6.40
CA LEU A 109 9.24 -8.47 -5.65
C LEU A 109 10.54 -8.89 -6.36
N SER A 110 10.58 -8.82 -7.69
CA SER A 110 11.81 -9.11 -8.47
C SER A 110 12.88 -8.02 -8.35
N GLN A 111 12.53 -6.84 -7.83
CA GLN A 111 13.42 -5.67 -7.79
C GLN A 111 13.81 -5.23 -6.37
N VAL A 112 13.53 -6.02 -5.33
CA VAL A 112 13.72 -5.67 -3.90
C VAL A 112 14.66 -6.60 -3.15
#